data_AF-A0A8U0UJY5-F1
#
_entry.id   AF-A0A8U0UJY5-F1
#
_cell.length_a   1.000
_cell.length_b   1.000
_cell.length_c   1.000
_cell.angle_alpha   90.00
_cell.angle_beta   90.00
_cell.angle_gamma   90.00
#
_symmetry.space_group_name_H-M   'P 1'
#
loop_
_entity.id
_entity.type
_entity.pdbx_description
1 polymer ?
#
loop_
_entity_poly.entity_id
_entity_poly.type
_entity_poly.pdbx_seq_one_letter_code
_entity_poly.pdbx_strand_id
1 'polypeptide(L)'
;MALAARLWRFLPWGRRVFPGPWLSRGVAGSRGLCCTRRLRGSEVMGNLGAFKRSLLLSALPYLGFEAYQVFSQAAMVHATAKVFRVEEILEQADYLYESGETEKLYQLLTQYKESEDAELLWRLARASRDIAQLSGTSEEEKKLLIYEALEYAKRALEKNESSFAAHKWYAICISDVGDYEGIKAKIANAYIIKEHFEKAIELNPKDATSIHLMGIWCYTFAEMPWYQRRIAKVLFATPPSSTYEEALGYFHRAEQVDPNFYSKNLLLLGKTYLKLHNKKLAAFWLMKAKDYPAHTEEDKQIQTEAAQLLTGFSDKN
;
A
#
# COMPACT_ATOMS: atom_id res chain seq x y z
N MET A 1 1.40 37.42 26.53
CA MET A 1 2.74 38.06 26.58
C MET A 1 3.66 37.28 25.66
N ALA A 2 4.10 37.93 24.57
CA ALA A 2 5.28 37.66 23.72
C ALA A 2 5.41 36.27 23.03
N LEU A 3 5.25 36.19 21.69
CA LEU A 3 6.31 36.26 20.64
C LEU A 3 6.95 34.86 20.39
N ALA A 4 7.21 34.33 19.19
CA ALA A 4 7.33 34.85 17.83
C ALA A 4 7.19 33.67 16.83
N ALA A 5 6.57 33.87 15.66
CA ALA A 5 7.20 33.93 14.32
C ALA A 5 7.70 32.60 13.71
N ARG A 6 7.13 32.20 12.56
CA ARG A 6 7.73 32.45 11.22
C ARG A 6 6.86 31.89 10.09
N LEU A 7 6.62 32.77 9.12
CA LEU A 7 6.14 32.51 7.77
C LEU A 7 7.12 31.62 7.01
N TRP A 8 6.62 30.75 6.12
CA TRP A 8 7.22 30.45 4.81
C TRP A 8 6.11 30.26 3.76
N ARG A 9 6.24 31.00 2.65
CA ARG A 9 5.53 30.81 1.39
C ARG A 9 6.54 30.28 0.38
N PHE A 10 6.22 29.26 -0.41
CA PHE A 10 6.75 29.08 -1.76
C PHE A 10 5.73 28.37 -2.65
N LEU A 11 5.87 28.65 -3.95
CA LEU A 11 4.91 28.65 -5.06
C LEU A 11 4.74 27.28 -5.76
N PRO A 12 3.74 27.15 -6.67
CA PRO A 12 3.40 25.90 -7.35
C PRO A 12 4.27 25.67 -8.61
N TRP A 13 4.59 24.40 -8.88
CA TRP A 13 5.34 24.02 -10.09
C TRP A 13 4.39 23.86 -11.29
N GLY A 14 4.64 24.66 -12.32
CA GLY A 14 4.00 24.58 -13.62
C GLY A 14 4.59 23.47 -14.51
N ARG A 15 3.70 22.77 -15.23
CA ARG A 15 4.04 21.87 -16.33
C ARG A 15 4.71 22.64 -17.47
N ARG A 16 5.85 22.14 -17.95
CA ARG A 16 6.35 22.43 -19.31
C ARG A 16 6.37 21.15 -20.13
N VAL A 17 5.69 21.23 -21.25
CA VAL A 17 5.69 20.31 -22.39
C VAL A 17 6.97 20.53 -23.18
N PHE A 18 7.65 19.45 -23.60
CA PHE A 18 8.60 19.49 -24.71
C PHE A 18 8.24 18.39 -25.73
N PRO A 19 8.24 18.69 -27.04
CA PRO A 19 7.91 17.74 -28.10
C PRO A 19 9.13 16.94 -28.56
N GLY A 20 8.94 15.64 -28.80
CA GLY A 20 9.95 14.76 -29.38
C GLY A 20 10.10 14.93 -30.91
N PRO A 21 11.27 14.63 -31.50
CA PRO A 21 11.42 14.64 -32.94
C PRO A 21 11.13 13.26 -33.57
N TRP A 22 10.33 13.32 -34.62
CA TRP A 22 10.09 12.23 -35.58
C TRP A 22 11.34 11.92 -36.40
N LEU A 23 11.68 10.63 -36.54
CA LEU A 23 12.60 10.13 -37.54
C LEU A 23 11.82 9.24 -38.52
N SER A 24 11.58 9.77 -39.73
CA SER A 24 11.05 9.02 -40.85
C SER A 24 12.19 8.26 -41.54
N ARG A 25 11.98 6.95 -41.69
CA ARG A 25 12.82 6.02 -42.43
C ARG A 25 12.32 5.99 -43.88
N GLY A 26 13.17 6.35 -44.84
CA GLY A 26 12.86 6.29 -46.27
C GLY A 26 14.07 5.77 -47.05
N VAL A 27 13.96 4.53 -47.53
CA VAL A 27 14.91 3.83 -48.40
C VAL A 27 14.43 4.00 -49.84
N ALA A 28 15.32 4.30 -50.79
CA ALA A 28 15.44 3.64 -52.12
C ALA A 28 16.23 4.47 -53.16
N GLY A 29 16.97 3.76 -54.02
CA GLY A 29 17.40 4.22 -55.36
C GLY A 29 18.92 4.35 -55.54
N SER A 30 19.68 3.26 -55.76
CA SER A 30 19.99 2.61 -57.05
C SER A 30 20.78 3.42 -58.10
N ARG A 31 22.00 2.90 -58.36
CA ARG A 31 22.71 2.70 -59.65
C ARG A 31 23.23 3.90 -60.45
N GLY A 32 24.54 3.84 -60.76
CA GLY A 32 24.99 3.88 -62.15
C GLY A 32 26.25 4.70 -62.47
N LEU A 33 27.29 3.98 -62.94
CA LEU A 33 28.30 4.35 -63.94
C LEU A 33 29.34 5.43 -63.57
N CYS A 34 30.66 5.18 -63.55
CA CYS A 34 31.64 4.73 -64.56
C CYS A 34 32.53 5.89 -65.05
N CYS A 35 33.80 5.56 -65.36
CA CYS A 35 34.84 6.32 -66.06
C CYS A 35 35.82 7.24 -65.26
N THR A 36 36.94 6.61 -64.85
CA THR A 36 38.33 6.92 -65.23
C THR A 36 38.72 8.32 -65.77
N ARG A 37 39.69 8.99 -65.09
CA ARG A 37 40.97 9.45 -65.72
C ARG A 37 42.00 10.07 -64.76
N ARG A 38 43.24 9.56 -64.89
CA ARG A 38 44.58 10.21 -64.90
C ARG A 38 45.16 10.95 -63.69
N LEU A 39 46.14 10.25 -63.08
CA LEU A 39 47.55 10.62 -62.85
C LEU A 39 48.04 12.04 -63.23
N ARG A 40 48.59 12.74 -62.22
CA ARG A 40 49.84 13.54 -62.20
C ARG A 40 50.04 13.95 -60.73
N GLY A 41 51.06 13.56 -59.96
CA GLY A 41 52.49 13.51 -60.26
C GLY A 41 53.13 14.81 -59.80
N SER A 42 53.52 14.88 -58.51
CA SER A 42 54.59 15.76 -58.00
C SER A 42 55.05 15.24 -56.64
N GLU A 43 56.25 14.67 -56.63
CA GLU A 43 57.07 14.45 -55.44
C GLU A 43 57.51 15.79 -54.85
N VAL A 44 57.45 15.92 -53.53
CA VAL A 44 58.35 16.78 -52.76
C VAL A 44 58.85 15.96 -51.58
N MET A 45 60.11 15.56 -51.68
CA MET A 45 60.92 15.01 -50.59
C MET A 45 61.34 16.15 -49.66
N GLY A 46 61.20 15.95 -48.35
CA GLY A 46 61.96 16.72 -47.35
C GLY A 46 61.15 17.20 -46.15
N ASN A 47 61.07 16.40 -45.08
CA ASN A 47 61.97 16.61 -43.95
C ASN A 47 61.73 15.61 -42.82
N LEU A 48 62.86 15.10 -42.32
CA LEU A 48 63.02 14.30 -41.13
C LEU A 48 62.86 15.22 -39.91
N GLY A 49 61.71 15.17 -39.24
CA GLY A 49 61.43 16.04 -38.10
C GLY A 49 60.39 15.45 -37.16
N ALA A 50 60.85 14.61 -36.24
CA ALA A 50 60.23 14.34 -34.95
C ALA A 50 58.74 13.94 -34.93
N PHE A 51 58.45 12.66 -35.23
CA PHE A 51 57.23 11.99 -34.73
C PHE A 51 57.61 10.73 -33.94
N LYS A 52 58.44 10.93 -32.90
CA LYS A 52 58.58 9.99 -31.80
C LYS A 52 58.02 10.65 -30.56
N ARG A 53 56.72 10.48 -30.30
CA ARG A 53 56.15 10.41 -28.94
C ARG A 53 54.66 10.07 -29.00
N SER A 54 54.31 9.08 -28.18
CA SER A 54 52.97 8.81 -27.64
C SER A 54 52.04 7.88 -28.43
N LEU A 55 52.43 6.60 -28.56
CA LEU A 55 51.49 5.50 -28.37
C LEU A 55 51.37 5.21 -26.86
N LEU A 56 50.59 6.01 -26.13
CA LEU A 56 50.27 5.76 -24.71
C LEU A 56 48.79 6.08 -24.41
N LEU A 57 47.89 5.81 -25.35
CA LEU A 57 46.45 6.05 -25.17
C LEU A 57 45.68 4.78 -25.50
N SER A 58 45.57 3.84 -24.55
CA SER A 58 44.44 2.88 -24.51
C SER A 58 44.30 2.05 -23.23
N ALA A 59 45.29 2.00 -22.33
CA ALA A 59 45.16 1.16 -21.11
C ALA A 59 44.30 1.80 -20.00
N LEU A 60 44.27 3.13 -19.88
CA LEU A 60 43.51 3.86 -18.85
C LEU A 60 41.97 3.72 -18.97
N PRO A 61 41.37 3.83 -20.17
CA PRO A 61 39.93 3.58 -20.33
C PRO A 61 39.56 2.11 -20.09
N TYR A 62 40.44 1.18 -20.45
CA TYR A 62 40.20 -0.26 -20.32
C TYR A 62 40.26 -0.70 -18.85
N LEU A 63 41.26 -0.25 -18.09
CA LEU A 63 41.33 -0.46 -16.64
C LEU A 63 40.15 0.19 -15.90
N GLY A 64 39.70 1.36 -16.34
CA GLY A 64 38.50 2.00 -15.82
C GLY A 64 37.21 1.20 -16.10
N PHE A 65 37.12 0.57 -17.27
CA PHE A 65 36.00 -0.29 -17.66
C PHE A 65 35.98 -1.62 -16.89
N GLU A 66 37.13 -2.29 -16.74
CA GLU A 66 37.22 -3.51 -15.92
C GLU A 66 36.95 -3.23 -14.44
N ALA A 67 37.49 -2.13 -13.90
CA ALA A 67 37.19 -1.71 -12.54
C ALA A 67 35.69 -1.43 -12.36
N TYR A 68 35.06 -0.70 -13.29
CA TYR A 68 33.61 -0.49 -13.30
C TYR A 68 32.83 -1.80 -13.36
N GLN A 69 33.26 -2.76 -14.18
CA GLN A 69 32.61 -4.05 -14.30
C GLN A 69 32.70 -4.86 -13.00
N VAL A 70 33.87 -4.89 -12.35
CA VAL A 70 34.06 -5.54 -11.04
C VAL A 70 33.24 -4.85 -9.94
N PHE A 71 33.25 -3.50 -9.89
CA PHE A 71 32.42 -2.77 -8.94
C PHE A 71 30.92 -2.99 -9.17
N SER A 72 30.48 -3.07 -10.43
CA SER A 72 29.09 -3.35 -10.78
C SER A 72 28.67 -4.78 -10.41
N GLN A 73 29.55 -5.77 -10.60
CA GLN A 73 29.31 -7.15 -10.19
C GLN A 73 29.29 -7.29 -8.68
N ALA A 74 30.23 -6.65 -7.96
CA ALA A 74 30.24 -6.64 -6.50
C ALA A 74 28.98 -5.97 -5.94
N ALA A 75 28.58 -4.82 -6.50
CA ALA A 75 27.34 -4.15 -6.12
C ALA A 75 26.10 -5.02 -6.38
N MET A 76 26.06 -5.75 -7.51
CA MET A 76 25.01 -6.73 -7.77
C MET A 76 25.02 -7.88 -6.75
N VAL A 77 26.17 -8.50 -6.47
CA VAL A 77 26.28 -9.59 -5.49
C VAL A 77 25.86 -9.14 -4.09
N HIS A 78 26.25 -7.92 -3.69
CA HIS A 78 25.81 -7.34 -2.42
C HIS A 78 24.30 -7.06 -2.39
N ALA A 79 23.73 -6.56 -3.49
CA ALA A 79 22.30 -6.34 -3.61
C ALA A 79 21.52 -7.67 -3.56
N THR A 80 21.96 -8.70 -4.29
CA THR A 80 21.34 -10.02 -4.26
C THR A 80 21.43 -10.68 -2.89
N ALA A 81 22.60 -10.57 -2.22
CA ALA A 81 22.75 -11.09 -0.86
C ALA A 81 21.86 -10.35 0.15
N LYS A 82 21.67 -9.04 -0.02
CA LYS A 82 20.76 -8.26 0.82
C LYS A 82 19.29 -8.66 0.59
N VAL A 83 18.87 -8.81 -0.67
CA VAL A 83 17.51 -9.26 -1.02
C VAL A 83 17.23 -10.64 -0.43
N PHE A 84 18.17 -11.58 -0.56
CA PHE A 84 18.02 -12.92 0.01
C PHE A 84 17.82 -12.89 1.54
N ARG A 85 18.59 -12.07 2.25
CA ARG A 85 18.41 -11.88 3.71
C ARG A 85 17.06 -11.29 4.07
N VAL A 86 16.55 -10.34 3.29
CA VAL A 86 15.24 -9.73 3.54
C VAL A 86 14.14 -10.77 3.35
N GLU A 87 14.21 -11.58 2.30
CA GLU A 87 13.23 -12.64 2.04
C GLU A 87 13.15 -13.64 3.21
N GLU A 88 14.28 -14.10 3.73
CA GLU A 88 14.33 -14.98 4.91
C GLU A 88 13.63 -14.37 6.14
N ILE A 89 13.80 -13.06 6.35
CA ILE A 89 13.14 -12.33 7.45
C ILE A 89 11.64 -12.22 7.20
N LEU A 90 11.22 -11.99 5.95
CA LEU A 90 9.81 -11.92 5.58
C LEU A 90 9.11 -13.27 5.79
N GLU A 91 9.73 -14.37 5.36
CA GLU A 91 9.22 -15.73 5.61
C GLU A 91 9.09 -16.01 7.10
N GLN A 92 10.10 -15.63 7.90
CA GLN A 92 10.05 -15.79 9.35
C GLN A 92 8.93 -14.94 9.99
N ALA A 93 8.75 -13.71 9.51
CA ALA A 93 7.70 -12.82 10.00
C ALA A 93 6.30 -13.34 9.65
N ASP A 94 6.11 -13.86 8.43
CA ASP A 94 4.83 -14.43 8.01
C ASP A 94 4.53 -15.73 8.78
N TYR A 95 5.53 -16.58 9.03
CA TYR A 95 5.36 -17.75 9.91
C TYR A 95 4.93 -17.36 11.33
N LEU A 96 5.59 -16.37 11.94
CA LEU A 96 5.23 -15.89 13.29
C LEU A 96 3.82 -15.28 13.34
N TYR A 97 3.41 -14.60 12.27
CA TYR A 97 2.06 -14.07 12.13
C TYR A 97 1.02 -15.19 12.06
N GLU A 98 1.23 -16.19 11.19
CA GLU A 98 0.35 -17.34 11.03
C GLU A 98 0.27 -18.19 12.31
N SER A 99 1.35 -18.26 13.09
CA SER A 99 1.36 -18.97 14.37
C SER A 99 0.75 -18.18 15.54
N GLY A 100 0.32 -16.92 15.32
CA GLY A 100 -0.25 -16.06 16.36
C GLY A 100 0.76 -15.58 17.41
N GLU A 101 2.06 -15.60 17.10
CA GLU A 101 3.16 -15.23 18.00
C GLU A 101 3.44 -13.72 17.93
N THR A 102 2.42 -12.91 18.24
CA THR A 102 2.40 -11.45 18.02
C THR A 102 3.57 -10.72 18.66
N GLU A 103 3.94 -11.06 19.89
CA GLU A 103 5.07 -10.42 20.59
C GLU A 103 6.41 -10.73 19.92
N LYS A 104 6.64 -11.99 19.53
CA LYS A 104 7.87 -12.39 18.84
C LYS A 104 7.96 -11.76 17.44
N LEU A 105 6.83 -11.69 16.73
CA LEU A 105 6.73 -11.01 15.44
C LEU A 105 7.14 -9.54 15.57
N TYR A 106 6.58 -8.83 16.56
CA TYR A 106 6.89 -7.43 16.79
C TYR A 106 8.38 -7.24 17.17
N GLN A 107 8.92 -8.09 18.04
CA GLN A 107 10.34 -8.06 18.43
C GLN A 107 11.28 -8.31 17.24
N LEU A 108 10.92 -9.21 16.32
CA LEU A 108 11.68 -9.46 15.09
C LEU A 108 11.68 -8.22 14.19
N LEU A 109 10.49 -7.71 13.85
CA LEU A 109 10.33 -6.63 12.88
C LEU A 109 10.84 -5.28 13.39
N THR A 110 10.81 -5.03 14.69
CA THR A 110 11.31 -3.78 15.29
C THR A 110 12.82 -3.58 15.07
N GLN A 111 13.57 -4.67 14.87
CA GLN A 111 15.00 -4.61 14.50
C GLN A 111 15.21 -3.93 13.13
N TYR A 112 14.17 -3.88 12.30
CA TYR A 112 14.17 -3.33 10.95
C TYR A 112 13.30 -2.07 10.83
N LYS A 113 13.02 -1.37 11.93
CA LYS A 113 12.19 -0.15 11.91
C LYS A 113 12.76 0.98 11.04
N GLU A 114 14.08 1.03 10.84
CA GLU A 114 14.77 1.98 9.96
C GLU A 114 14.93 1.44 8.52
N SER A 115 14.32 0.30 8.19
CA SER A 115 14.36 -0.25 6.84
C SER A 115 13.63 0.66 5.85
N GLU A 116 14.10 0.64 4.61
CA GLU A 116 13.47 1.33 3.48
C GLU A 116 12.72 0.34 2.57
N ASP A 117 12.59 -0.92 3.03
CA ASP A 117 11.87 -1.98 2.34
C ASP A 117 10.38 -1.93 2.71
N ALA A 118 9.52 -1.75 1.71
CA ALA A 118 8.08 -1.62 1.91
C ALA A 118 7.46 -2.86 2.56
N GLU A 119 7.96 -4.06 2.26
CA GLU A 119 7.41 -5.33 2.72
C GLU A 119 7.65 -5.56 4.21
N LEU A 120 8.80 -5.12 4.72
CA LEU A 120 9.08 -5.09 6.15
C LEU A 120 8.25 -4.02 6.87
N LEU A 121 8.13 -2.82 6.28
CA LEU A 121 7.47 -1.68 6.93
C LEU A 121 5.97 -1.89 7.13
N TRP A 122 5.23 -2.40 6.13
CA TRP A 122 3.80 -2.64 6.34
C TRP A 122 3.55 -3.79 7.31
N ARG A 123 4.42 -4.82 7.34
CA ARG A 123 4.34 -5.91 8.33
C ARG A 123 4.60 -5.40 9.73
N LEU A 124 5.55 -4.47 9.89
CA LEU A 124 5.81 -3.81 11.16
C LEU A 124 4.61 -2.97 11.61
N ALA A 125 3.98 -2.23 10.70
CA ALA A 125 2.74 -1.50 10.99
C ALA A 125 1.64 -2.43 11.51
N ARG A 126 1.42 -3.58 10.85
CA ARG A 126 0.51 -4.64 11.30
C ARG A 126 0.87 -5.12 12.71
N ALA A 127 2.13 -5.50 12.92
CA ALA A 127 2.58 -6.03 14.21
C ALA A 127 2.42 -5.01 15.35
N SER A 128 2.78 -3.74 15.13
CA SER A 128 2.55 -2.65 16.08
C SER A 128 1.07 -2.53 16.47
N ARG A 129 0.18 -2.56 15.47
CA ARG A 129 -1.27 -2.52 15.69
C ARG A 129 -1.76 -3.75 16.46
N ASP A 130 -1.30 -4.94 16.11
CA ASP A 130 -1.73 -6.18 16.77
C ASP A 130 -1.30 -6.20 18.24
N ILE A 131 -0.10 -5.70 18.58
CA ILE A 131 0.31 -5.48 19.99
C ILE A 131 -0.63 -4.48 20.68
N ALA A 132 -1.03 -3.40 20.01
CA ALA A 132 -1.97 -2.43 20.58
C ALA A 132 -3.35 -3.05 20.88
N GLN A 133 -3.74 -4.11 20.20
CA GLN A 133 -5.02 -4.80 20.43
C GLN A 133 -4.96 -5.89 21.50
N LEU A 134 -3.77 -6.22 22.03
CA LEU A 134 -3.65 -7.18 23.13
C LEU A 134 -4.30 -6.62 24.41
N SER A 135 -4.96 -7.50 25.17
CA SER A 135 -5.64 -7.13 26.42
C SER A 135 -4.70 -6.62 27.52
N GLY A 136 -3.42 -6.97 27.44
CA GLY A 136 -2.37 -6.55 28.39
C GLY A 136 -1.81 -5.16 28.13
N THR A 137 -2.09 -4.56 26.98
CA THR A 137 -1.49 -3.28 26.57
C THR A 137 -2.22 -2.12 27.24
N SER A 138 -1.48 -1.21 27.88
CA SER A 138 -2.04 0.00 28.52
C SER A 138 -2.60 0.99 27.50
N GLU A 139 -3.60 1.80 27.86
CA GLU A 139 -4.20 2.77 26.92
C GLU A 139 -3.19 3.79 26.37
N GLU A 140 -2.23 4.20 27.21
CA GLU A 140 -1.13 5.09 26.80
C GLU A 140 -0.23 4.42 25.75
N GLU A 141 0.14 3.16 25.96
CA GLU A 141 0.96 2.38 25.05
C GLU A 141 0.21 2.06 23.75
N LYS A 142 -1.09 1.72 23.84
CA LYS A 142 -1.94 1.54 22.66
C LYS A 142 -1.90 2.76 21.75
N LYS A 143 -2.09 3.95 22.33
CA LYS A 143 -2.04 5.20 21.57
C LYS A 143 -0.69 5.36 20.87
N LEU A 144 0.43 5.15 21.57
CA LEU A 144 1.76 5.25 20.99
C LEU A 144 1.94 4.27 19.81
N LEU A 145 1.62 3.00 20.01
CA LEU A 145 1.75 1.95 19.00
C LEU A 145 0.88 2.21 17.76
N ILE A 146 -0.32 2.75 17.92
CA ILE A 146 -1.20 3.08 16.79
C ILE A 146 -0.62 4.24 15.96
N TYR A 147 -0.04 5.26 16.60
CA TYR A 147 0.65 6.33 15.86
C TYR A 147 1.94 5.85 15.19
N GLU A 148 2.70 4.96 15.83
CA GLU A 148 3.88 4.32 15.21
C GLU A 148 3.49 3.46 14.00
N ALA A 149 2.42 2.67 14.13
CA ALA A 149 1.88 1.86 13.03
C ALA A 149 1.53 2.73 11.81
N LEU A 150 0.91 3.89 12.04
CA LEU A 150 0.62 4.84 10.96
C LEU A 150 1.89 5.34 10.27
N GLU A 151 2.94 5.68 11.02
CA GLU A 151 4.19 6.14 10.45
C GLU A 151 4.87 5.05 9.62
N TYR A 152 4.91 3.81 10.11
CA TYR A 152 5.44 2.67 9.35
C TYR A 152 4.63 2.41 8.08
N ALA A 153 3.29 2.41 8.16
CA ALA A 153 2.44 2.19 7.00
C ALA A 153 2.57 3.30 5.95
N LYS A 154 2.70 4.55 6.39
CA LYS A 154 2.95 5.69 5.52
C LYS A 154 4.28 5.55 4.79
N ARG A 155 5.36 5.22 5.52
CA ARG A 155 6.67 4.97 4.91
C ARG A 155 6.61 3.80 3.94
N ALA A 156 5.93 2.71 4.28
CA ALA A 156 5.76 1.56 3.36
C ALA A 156 5.12 2.00 2.02
N LEU A 157 4.08 2.83 2.10
CA LEU A 157 3.39 3.36 0.93
C LEU A 157 4.31 4.29 0.10
N GLU A 158 5.06 5.19 0.75
CA GLU A 158 6.04 6.05 0.07
C GLU A 158 7.13 5.26 -0.66
N LYS A 159 7.47 4.06 -0.17
CA LYS A 159 8.45 3.16 -0.82
C LYS A 159 7.86 2.34 -1.96
N ASN A 160 6.59 1.96 -1.86
CA ASN A 160 5.93 1.19 -2.89
C ASN A 160 4.41 1.47 -2.98
N GLU A 161 4.05 2.47 -3.78
CA GLU A 161 2.65 2.81 -4.10
C GLU A 161 1.93 1.74 -4.95
N SER A 162 2.65 0.73 -5.45
CA SER A 162 2.04 -0.41 -6.15
C SER A 162 1.74 -1.60 -5.23
N SER A 163 2.10 -1.52 -3.94
CA SER A 163 1.80 -2.56 -2.96
C SER A 163 0.37 -2.42 -2.43
N PHE A 164 -0.48 -3.40 -2.71
CA PHE A 164 -1.84 -3.45 -2.17
C PHE A 164 -1.82 -3.50 -0.62
N ALA A 165 -0.83 -4.17 -0.04
CA ALA A 165 -0.70 -4.32 1.41
C ALA A 165 -0.32 -2.98 2.06
N ALA A 166 0.57 -2.18 1.45
CA ALA A 166 0.89 -0.85 1.92
C ALA A 166 -0.34 0.07 1.91
N HIS A 167 -1.13 0.06 0.81
CA HIS A 167 -2.40 0.78 0.74
C HIS A 167 -3.39 0.32 1.84
N LYS A 168 -3.56 -1.00 2.02
CA LYS A 168 -4.45 -1.59 3.03
C LYS A 168 -4.06 -1.14 4.44
N TRP A 169 -2.80 -1.33 4.83
CA TRP A 169 -2.33 -1.00 6.18
C TRP A 169 -2.30 0.49 6.46
N TYR A 170 -2.01 1.32 5.45
CA TYR A 170 -2.10 2.77 5.60
C TYR A 170 -3.53 3.21 5.90
N ALA A 171 -4.52 2.71 5.15
CA ALA A 171 -5.94 3.01 5.39
C ALA A 171 -6.42 2.53 6.77
N ILE A 172 -6.02 1.32 7.19
CA ILE A 172 -6.33 0.79 8.54
C ILE A 172 -5.76 1.70 9.62
N CYS A 173 -4.47 2.04 9.54
CA CYS A 173 -3.83 2.87 10.57
C CYS A 173 -4.40 4.29 10.62
N ILE A 174 -4.77 4.88 9.48
CA ILE A 174 -5.49 6.17 9.45
C ILE A 174 -6.84 6.06 10.17
N SER A 175 -7.57 4.95 9.97
CA SER A 175 -8.83 4.71 10.66
C SER A 175 -8.63 4.61 12.18
N ASP A 176 -7.61 3.87 12.62
CA ASP A 176 -7.32 3.64 14.04
C ASP A 176 -6.89 4.95 14.75
N VAL A 177 -6.01 5.77 14.16
CA VAL A 177 -5.65 7.07 14.77
C VAL A 177 -6.86 8.02 14.90
N GLY A 178 -7.87 7.86 14.04
CA GLY A 178 -9.09 8.63 14.09
C GLY A 178 -9.83 8.51 15.43
N ASP A 179 -9.67 7.38 16.14
CA ASP A 179 -10.23 7.18 17.49
C ASP A 179 -9.65 8.18 18.51
N TYR A 180 -8.42 8.64 18.30
CA TYR A 180 -7.74 9.61 19.18
C TYR A 180 -7.86 11.06 18.71
N GLU A 181 -8.07 11.28 17.41
CA GLU A 181 -8.17 12.64 16.81
C GLU A 181 -9.60 13.20 16.79
N GLY A 182 -10.59 12.34 17.04
CA GLY A 182 -11.98 12.71 17.18
C GLY A 182 -12.74 12.81 15.86
N ILE A 183 -14.05 13.10 15.97
CA ILE A 183 -15.01 12.94 14.86
C ILE A 183 -14.68 13.79 13.62
N LYS A 184 -14.11 14.98 13.80
CA LYS A 184 -13.73 15.86 12.68
C LYS A 184 -12.64 15.22 11.82
N ALA A 185 -11.61 14.66 12.44
CA ALA A 185 -10.52 13.97 11.75
C ALA A 185 -11.02 12.69 11.08
N LYS A 186 -11.85 11.89 11.78
CA LYS A 186 -12.48 10.68 11.19
C LYS A 186 -13.23 10.98 9.89
N ILE A 187 -14.04 12.04 9.87
CA ILE A 187 -14.79 12.40 8.67
C ILE A 187 -13.86 12.95 7.58
N ALA A 188 -12.83 13.74 7.93
CA ALA A 188 -11.85 14.24 6.97
C ALA A 188 -11.09 13.10 6.28
N ASN A 189 -10.61 12.15 7.08
CA ASN A 189 -9.78 11.04 6.64
C ASN A 189 -10.58 9.96 5.93
N ALA A 190 -11.92 9.95 6.06
CA ALA A 190 -12.79 8.96 5.43
C ALA A 190 -12.59 8.84 3.91
N TYR A 191 -12.34 9.96 3.22
CA TYR A 191 -12.07 9.96 1.78
C TYR A 191 -10.75 9.29 1.45
N ILE A 192 -9.71 9.64 2.18
CA ILE A 192 -8.36 9.06 2.04
C ILE A 192 -8.43 7.55 2.29
N ILE A 193 -9.08 7.13 3.37
CA ILE A 193 -9.28 5.71 3.71
C ILE A 193 -9.98 4.97 2.56
N LYS A 194 -11.05 5.54 2.01
CA LYS A 194 -11.78 4.95 0.86
C LYS A 194 -10.88 4.81 -0.36
N GLU A 195 -10.17 5.86 -0.76
CA GLU A 195 -9.28 5.85 -1.92
C GLU A 195 -8.20 4.77 -1.80
N HIS A 196 -7.60 4.62 -0.61
CA HIS A 196 -6.58 3.59 -0.38
C HIS A 196 -7.18 2.17 -0.35
N PHE A 197 -8.38 1.96 0.20
CA PHE A 197 -9.03 0.64 0.11
C PHE A 197 -9.42 0.29 -1.33
N GLU A 198 -9.99 1.23 -2.09
CA GLU A 198 -10.30 1.03 -3.51
C GLU A 198 -9.04 0.70 -4.31
N LYS A 199 -7.93 1.40 -4.04
CA LYS A 199 -6.65 1.13 -4.69
C LYS A 199 -6.07 -0.24 -4.29
N ALA A 200 -6.16 -0.62 -3.03
CA ALA A 200 -5.75 -1.96 -2.58
C ALA A 200 -6.55 -3.06 -3.28
N ILE A 201 -7.87 -2.87 -3.45
CA ILE A 201 -8.75 -3.81 -4.16
C ILE A 201 -8.44 -3.85 -5.67
N GLU A 202 -8.07 -2.72 -6.28
CA GLU A 202 -7.63 -2.66 -7.68
C GLU A 202 -6.34 -3.45 -7.89
N LEU A 203 -5.36 -3.25 -7.00
CA LEU A 203 -4.05 -3.91 -7.05
C LEU A 203 -4.12 -5.41 -6.73
N ASN A 204 -4.96 -5.80 -5.76
CA ASN A 204 -5.21 -7.20 -5.42
C ASN A 204 -6.71 -7.46 -5.20
N PRO A 205 -7.46 -7.82 -6.25
CA PRO A 205 -8.90 -8.09 -6.13
C PRO A 205 -9.23 -9.39 -5.40
N LYS A 206 -8.23 -10.17 -4.98
CA LYS A 206 -8.37 -11.40 -4.18
C LYS A 206 -8.09 -11.20 -2.69
N ASP A 207 -7.78 -9.98 -2.24
CA ASP A 207 -7.65 -9.70 -0.81
C ASP A 207 -9.03 -9.48 -0.18
N ALA A 208 -9.58 -10.53 0.44
CA ALA A 208 -10.90 -10.47 1.09
C ALA A 208 -10.95 -9.41 2.20
N THR A 209 -9.84 -9.20 2.92
CA THR A 209 -9.73 -8.19 3.98
C THR A 209 -9.97 -6.76 3.46
N SER A 210 -9.30 -6.34 2.38
CA SER A 210 -9.52 -5.01 1.78
C SER A 210 -10.96 -4.82 1.30
N ILE A 211 -11.55 -5.85 0.68
CA ILE A 211 -12.94 -5.81 0.21
C ILE A 211 -13.90 -5.67 1.40
N HIS A 212 -13.67 -6.43 2.46
CA HIS A 212 -14.44 -6.37 3.70
C HIS A 212 -14.36 -5.01 4.38
N LEU A 213 -13.17 -4.43 4.48
CA LEU A 213 -12.95 -3.11 5.07
C LEU A 213 -13.65 -2.00 4.27
N MET A 214 -13.71 -2.13 2.94
CA MET A 214 -14.52 -1.24 2.12
C MET A 214 -16.02 -1.42 2.39
N GLY A 215 -16.49 -2.64 2.64
CA GLY A 215 -17.84 -2.90 3.12
C GLY A 215 -18.14 -2.26 4.47
N ILE A 216 -17.20 -2.32 5.43
CA ILE A 216 -17.31 -1.63 6.73
C ILE A 216 -17.41 -0.12 6.52
N TRP A 217 -16.59 0.46 5.63
CA TRP A 217 -16.67 1.87 5.29
C TRP A 217 -18.08 2.22 4.80
N CYS A 218 -18.61 1.50 3.81
CA CYS A 218 -19.95 1.70 3.27
C CYS A 218 -21.03 1.61 4.36
N TYR A 219 -20.97 0.55 5.18
CA TYR A 219 -21.93 0.33 6.26
C TYR A 219 -21.91 1.48 7.29
N THR A 220 -20.71 1.95 7.65
CA THR A 220 -20.53 3.05 8.62
C THR A 220 -21.16 4.35 8.12
N PHE A 221 -20.97 4.71 6.85
CA PHE A 221 -21.55 5.93 6.28
C PHE A 221 -23.05 5.80 5.96
N ALA A 222 -23.54 4.59 5.68
CA ALA A 222 -24.97 4.31 5.60
C ALA A 222 -25.66 4.46 6.97
N GLU A 223 -25.02 3.98 8.04
CA GLU A 223 -25.53 4.06 9.42
C GLU A 223 -25.29 5.43 10.10
N MET A 224 -24.49 6.31 9.49
CA MET A 224 -24.12 7.60 10.07
C MET A 224 -25.34 8.41 10.55
N PRO A 225 -25.41 8.76 11.86
CA PRO A 225 -26.49 9.56 12.40
C PRO A 225 -26.66 10.91 11.70
N TRP A 226 -27.90 11.39 11.64
CA TRP A 226 -28.25 12.64 10.94
C TRP A 226 -27.45 13.86 11.42
N TYR A 227 -27.09 13.92 12.71
CA TYR A 227 -26.33 15.03 13.28
C TYR A 227 -24.85 15.01 12.82
N GLN A 228 -24.24 13.84 12.74
CA GLN A 228 -22.88 13.68 12.19
C GLN A 228 -22.86 14.04 10.71
N ARG A 229 -23.90 13.65 9.96
CA ARG A 229 -24.06 14.03 8.55
C ARG A 229 -24.16 15.55 8.36
N ARG A 230 -24.80 16.27 9.29
CA ARG A 230 -24.83 17.75 9.28
C ARG A 230 -23.46 18.35 9.55
N ILE A 231 -22.71 17.84 10.54
CA ILE A 231 -21.33 18.27 10.82
C ILE A 231 -20.46 18.07 9.58
N ALA A 232 -20.56 16.88 8.97
CA ALA A 232 -19.84 16.55 7.75
C ALA A 232 -20.17 17.52 6.61
N LYS A 233 -21.44 17.87 6.39
CA LYS A 233 -21.85 18.83 5.34
C LYS A 233 -21.34 20.26 5.58
N VAL A 234 -21.18 20.67 6.83
CA VAL A 234 -20.63 22.00 7.18
C VAL A 234 -19.12 22.05 6.94
N LEU A 235 -18.41 20.96 7.26
CA LEU A 235 -16.96 20.89 7.15
C LEU A 235 -16.49 20.53 5.74
N PHE A 236 -17.25 19.68 5.04
CA PHE A 236 -16.94 19.12 3.73
C PHE A 236 -18.14 19.42 2.82
N ALA A 237 -17.91 20.14 1.71
CA ALA A 237 -18.98 20.55 0.79
C ALA A 237 -19.92 19.39 0.41
N THR A 238 -19.33 18.21 0.22
CA THR A 238 -20.01 16.92 0.15
C THR A 238 -19.51 16.05 1.32
N PRO A 239 -20.39 15.51 2.18
CA PRO A 239 -20.00 14.53 3.19
C PRO A 239 -19.83 13.14 2.57
N PRO A 240 -18.93 12.29 3.08
CA PRO A 240 -18.86 10.92 2.61
C PRO A 240 -20.20 10.22 2.89
N SER A 241 -20.72 9.52 1.90
CA SER A 241 -22.01 8.83 1.97
C SER A 241 -21.94 7.51 1.24
N SER A 242 -22.72 6.54 1.71
CA SER A 242 -22.90 5.24 1.08
C SER A 242 -24.24 4.65 1.49
N THR A 243 -24.58 3.48 0.96
CA THR A 243 -25.84 2.75 1.17
C THR A 243 -25.59 1.37 1.76
N TYR A 244 -26.63 0.78 2.36
CA TYR A 244 -26.55 -0.59 2.86
C TYR A 244 -26.41 -1.60 1.71
N GLU A 245 -26.93 -1.28 0.53
CA GLU A 245 -26.80 -2.07 -0.69
C GLU A 245 -25.35 -2.15 -1.18
N GLU A 246 -24.63 -1.03 -1.18
CA GLU A 246 -23.20 -1.00 -1.50
C GLU A 246 -22.40 -1.84 -0.49
N ALA A 247 -22.65 -1.65 0.81
CA ALA A 247 -22.00 -2.44 1.86
C ALA A 247 -22.25 -3.95 1.67
N LEU A 248 -23.50 -4.33 1.38
CA LEU A 248 -23.90 -5.71 1.11
C LEU A 248 -23.11 -6.30 -0.07
N GLY A 249 -22.95 -5.53 -1.15
CA GLY A 249 -22.18 -5.93 -2.33
C GLY A 249 -20.73 -6.25 -2.00
N TYR A 250 -20.06 -5.39 -1.21
CA TYR A 250 -18.69 -5.63 -0.76
C TYR A 250 -18.58 -6.85 0.16
N PHE A 251 -19.46 -6.99 1.15
CA PHE A 251 -19.40 -8.14 2.07
C PHE A 251 -19.62 -9.48 1.36
N HIS A 252 -20.53 -9.56 0.39
CA HIS A 252 -20.68 -10.76 -0.44
C HIS A 252 -19.47 -11.01 -1.31
N ARG A 253 -18.89 -9.96 -1.89
CA ARG A 253 -17.68 -10.11 -2.71
C ARG A 253 -16.51 -10.62 -1.88
N ALA A 254 -16.34 -10.15 -0.64
CA ALA A 254 -15.31 -10.67 0.27
C ALA A 254 -15.53 -12.16 0.54
N GLU A 255 -16.78 -12.55 0.84
CA GLU A 255 -17.17 -13.95 1.08
C GLU A 255 -17.00 -14.85 -0.16
N GLN A 256 -17.17 -14.30 -1.38
CA GLN A 256 -16.94 -15.03 -2.63
C GLN A 256 -15.46 -15.25 -2.91
N VAL A 257 -14.61 -14.28 -2.53
CA VAL A 257 -13.17 -14.33 -2.74
C VAL A 257 -12.51 -15.31 -1.78
N ASP A 258 -12.90 -15.28 -0.51
CA ASP A 258 -12.40 -16.18 0.52
C ASP A 258 -13.56 -16.59 1.44
N PRO A 259 -14.21 -17.74 1.19
CA PRO A 259 -15.37 -18.16 1.97
C PRO A 259 -15.01 -18.43 3.44
N ASN A 260 -15.86 -17.94 4.35
CA ASN A 260 -15.72 -18.14 5.80
C ASN A 260 -14.39 -17.61 6.38
N PHE A 261 -13.77 -16.61 5.74
CA PHE A 261 -12.50 -16.03 6.19
C PHE A 261 -12.61 -15.26 7.52
N TYR A 262 -13.67 -14.47 7.70
CA TYR A 262 -13.94 -13.68 8.92
C TYR A 262 -15.37 -13.88 9.42
N SER A 263 -15.50 -14.28 10.68
CA SER A 263 -16.76 -14.27 11.44
C SER A 263 -17.46 -12.90 11.38
N LYS A 264 -16.67 -11.82 11.42
CA LYS A 264 -17.17 -10.43 11.35
C LYS A 264 -17.85 -10.11 10.03
N ASN A 265 -17.37 -10.67 8.93
CA ASN A 265 -18.00 -10.52 7.63
C ASN A 265 -19.41 -11.14 7.62
N LEU A 266 -19.55 -12.34 8.18
CA LEU A 266 -20.84 -13.03 8.32
C LEU A 266 -21.83 -12.25 9.19
N LEU A 267 -21.36 -11.71 10.31
CA LEU A 267 -22.18 -10.87 11.18
C LEU A 267 -22.65 -9.61 10.45
N LEU A 268 -21.75 -8.92 9.74
CA LEU A 268 -22.09 -7.71 8.98
C LEU A 268 -23.02 -8.01 7.80
N LEU A 269 -22.91 -9.15 7.13
CA LEU A 269 -23.91 -9.61 6.17
C LEU A 269 -25.30 -9.70 6.84
N GLY A 270 -25.38 -10.36 8.00
CA GLY A 270 -26.61 -10.47 8.78
C GLY A 270 -27.21 -9.11 9.18
N LYS A 271 -26.38 -8.22 9.74
CA LYS A 271 -26.78 -6.86 10.14
C LYS A 271 -27.21 -6.00 8.96
N THR A 272 -26.52 -6.10 7.83
CA THR A 272 -26.88 -5.36 6.61
C THR A 272 -28.22 -5.83 6.06
N TYR A 273 -28.49 -7.14 6.02
CA TYR A 273 -29.81 -7.65 5.63
C TYR A 273 -30.93 -7.22 6.60
N LEU A 274 -30.64 -7.10 7.90
CA LEU A 274 -31.58 -6.52 8.86
C LEU A 274 -31.95 -5.08 8.52
N LYS A 275 -30.96 -4.25 8.18
CA LYS A 275 -31.16 -2.85 7.76
C LYS A 275 -31.95 -2.75 6.45
N LEU A 276 -31.79 -3.74 5.57
CA LEU A 276 -32.53 -3.88 4.31
C LEU A 276 -33.88 -4.62 4.49
N HIS A 277 -34.30 -4.86 5.73
CA HIS A 277 -35.57 -5.53 6.08
C HIS A 277 -35.74 -6.96 5.52
N ASN A 278 -34.66 -7.62 5.10
CA ASN A 278 -34.69 -9.00 4.64
C ASN A 278 -34.39 -9.97 5.78
N LYS A 279 -35.41 -10.22 6.62
CA LYS A 279 -35.27 -11.07 7.82
C LYS A 279 -34.78 -12.49 7.52
N LYS A 280 -35.19 -13.07 6.38
CA LYS A 280 -34.84 -14.45 6.01
C LYS A 280 -33.34 -14.59 5.76
N LEU A 281 -32.77 -13.72 4.92
CA LEU A 281 -31.33 -13.74 4.65
C LEU A 281 -30.53 -13.27 5.86
N ALA A 282 -31.04 -12.32 6.64
CA ALA A 282 -30.41 -11.92 7.89
C ALA A 282 -30.24 -13.10 8.85
N ALA A 283 -31.30 -13.86 9.10
CA ALA A 283 -31.26 -15.04 9.96
C ALA A 283 -30.26 -16.09 9.46
N PHE A 284 -30.20 -16.32 8.15
CA PHE A 284 -29.24 -17.25 7.54
C PHE A 284 -27.78 -16.85 7.85
N TRP A 285 -27.40 -15.59 7.64
CA TRP A 285 -26.03 -15.12 7.87
C TRP A 285 -25.68 -15.00 9.34
N LEU A 286 -26.62 -14.58 10.19
CA LEU A 286 -26.42 -14.55 11.64
C LEU A 286 -26.27 -15.95 12.23
N MET A 287 -26.98 -16.95 11.72
CA MET A 287 -26.79 -18.34 12.13
C MET A 287 -25.38 -18.83 11.77
N LYS A 288 -24.90 -18.52 10.56
CA LYS A 288 -23.51 -18.79 10.19
C LYS A 288 -22.50 -18.10 11.10
N ALA A 289 -22.72 -16.82 11.44
CA ALA A 289 -21.83 -16.09 12.35
C ALA A 289 -21.84 -16.67 13.77
N LYS A 290 -23.00 -17.12 14.26
CA LYS A 290 -23.15 -17.79 15.55
C LYS A 290 -22.44 -19.15 15.59
N ASP A 291 -22.53 -19.91 14.51
CA ASP A 291 -21.98 -21.27 14.43
C ASP A 291 -20.52 -21.30 13.93
N TYR A 292 -19.92 -20.13 13.70
CA TYR A 292 -18.54 -19.99 13.25
C TYR A 292 -17.55 -20.53 14.30
N PRO A 293 -16.53 -21.33 13.96
CA PRO A 293 -15.53 -21.82 14.92
C PRO A 293 -14.74 -20.67 15.56
N ALA A 294 -14.92 -20.43 16.86
CA ALA A 294 -14.25 -19.32 17.54
C ALA A 294 -12.79 -19.65 17.84
N HIS A 295 -11.87 -18.87 17.27
CA HIS A 295 -10.43 -18.97 17.51
C HIS A 295 -9.91 -17.77 18.31
N THR A 296 -10.52 -16.61 18.12
CA THR A 296 -10.16 -15.35 18.78
C THR A 296 -11.25 -14.92 19.77
N GLU A 297 -10.93 -13.95 20.63
CA GLU A 297 -11.93 -13.34 21.51
C GLU A 297 -12.97 -12.53 20.70
N GLU A 298 -12.56 -11.93 19.58
CA GLU A 298 -13.49 -11.25 18.66
C GLU A 298 -14.52 -12.23 18.09
N ASP A 299 -14.11 -13.46 17.72
CA ASP A 299 -15.04 -14.48 17.25
C ASP A 299 -16.11 -14.82 18.30
N LYS A 300 -15.72 -14.96 19.58
CA LYS A 300 -16.69 -15.24 20.66
C LYS A 300 -17.68 -14.09 20.86
N GLN A 301 -17.19 -12.85 20.77
CA GLN A 301 -18.04 -11.65 20.84
C GLN A 301 -19.04 -11.64 19.67
N ILE A 302 -18.58 -11.97 18.46
CA ILE A 302 -19.41 -12.06 17.26
C ILE A 302 -20.47 -13.15 17.40
N GLN A 303 -20.11 -14.35 17.88
CA GLN A 303 -21.08 -15.41 18.12
C GLN A 303 -22.18 -14.96 19.10
N THR A 304 -21.77 -14.26 20.16
CA THR A 304 -22.68 -13.75 21.19
C THR A 304 -23.62 -12.69 20.61
N GLU A 305 -23.09 -11.71 19.87
CA GLU A 305 -23.89 -10.68 19.20
C GLU A 305 -24.87 -11.29 18.19
N ALA A 306 -24.39 -12.25 17.38
CA ALA A 306 -25.23 -12.95 16.41
C ALA A 306 -26.38 -13.71 17.09
N ALA A 307 -26.10 -14.41 18.20
CA ALA A 307 -27.12 -15.10 18.98
C ALA A 307 -28.17 -14.14 19.57
N GLN A 308 -27.74 -13.00 20.11
CA GLN A 308 -28.64 -11.97 20.64
C GLN A 308 -29.51 -11.35 19.54
N LEU A 309 -28.93 -11.09 18.37
CA LEU A 309 -29.70 -10.60 17.23
C LEU A 309 -30.73 -11.63 16.79
N LEU A 310 -30.38 -12.92 16.76
CA LEU A 310 -31.28 -14.02 16.41
C LEU A 310 -32.47 -14.16 17.37
N THR A 311 -32.27 -14.02 18.69
CA THR A 311 -33.39 -14.06 19.65
C THR A 311 -34.36 -12.89 19.44
N GLY A 312 -33.83 -11.70 19.12
CA GLY A 312 -34.64 -10.51 18.81
C GLY A 312 -35.56 -10.65 17.58
N PHE A 313 -35.37 -11.65 16.71
CA PHE A 313 -36.31 -11.97 15.62
C PHE A 313 -37.54 -12.71 16.10
N SER A 314 -37.37 -13.63 17.05
CA SER A 314 -38.43 -14.55 17.50
C SER A 314 -39.51 -13.84 18.32
N ASP A 315 -39.14 -12.78 19.04
CA ASP A 315 -40.05 -12.06 19.95
C ASP A 315 -40.93 -10.99 19.25
N LYS A 316 -40.74 -10.76 17.95
CA LYS A 316 -41.41 -9.68 17.18
C LYS A 316 -42.34 -10.19 16.08
N ASN A 317 -42.67 -11.48 16.08
CA ASN A 317 -43.70 -12.10 15.24
C ASN A 317 -44.81 -12.65 16.13
#